data_AF-D2SNN8-F1
#
_entry.id   AF-D2SNN8-F1
#
_cell.length_a   1.000
_cell.length_b   1.000
_cell.length_c   1.000
_cell.angle_alpha   90.00
_cell.angle_beta   90.00
_cell.angle_gamma   90.00
#
_symmetry.space_group_name_H-M   'P 1'
#
loop_
_entity.id
_entity.type
_entity.pdbx_description
1 polymer ?
#
loop_
_entity_poly.entity_id
_entity_poly.type
_entity_poly.pdbx_seq_one_letter_code
_entity_poly.pdbx_strand_id
1 'polypeptide(L)'
;TLFSRGPGAYKIPGFGDIPQEFNVSLLKGAPNPRAVYSSKAVGEPPLFLASSAFFAIKEAIRAARADAGVSLDFPFEAPATSARIRMACEDHITKKLDKPEPGTFVPWNVVP
;
A
#
# COMPACT_ATOMS: atom_id res chain seq x y z
N THR A 1 -21.50 1.59 10.70
CA THR A 1 -22.13 1.03 9.49
C THR A 1 -21.09 0.90 8.38
N LEU A 2 -21.09 -0.18 7.60
CA LEU A 2 -20.16 -0.36 6.47
C LEU A 2 -20.67 0.40 5.23
N PHE A 3 -19.81 1.24 4.64
CA PHE A 3 -20.14 2.10 3.49
C PHE A 3 -19.68 1.54 2.14
N SER A 4 -18.62 0.72 2.12
CA SER A 4 -18.14 0.07 0.89
C SER A 4 -19.05 -1.11 0.51
N ARG A 5 -20.22 -0.80 -0.05
CA ARG A 5 -21.27 -1.79 -0.38
C ARG A 5 -21.16 -2.19 -1.85
N GLY A 6 -20.46 -3.29 -2.09
CA GLY A 6 -20.34 -3.91 -3.41
C GLY A 6 -19.08 -3.51 -4.20
N PRO A 7 -18.85 -4.14 -5.37
CA PRO A 7 -17.62 -3.99 -6.16
C PRO A 7 -17.46 -2.58 -6.79
N GLY A 8 -18.56 -1.82 -6.85
CA GLY A 8 -18.52 -0.41 -7.21
C GLY A 8 -17.75 0.45 -6.21
N ALA A 9 -17.77 0.08 -4.92
CA ALA A 9 -17.18 0.86 -3.83
C ALA A 9 -15.94 0.20 -3.20
N TYR A 10 -15.90 -1.13 -3.12
CA TYR A 10 -14.73 -1.88 -2.66
C TYR A 10 -13.92 -2.38 -3.86
N LYS A 11 -12.74 -1.79 -4.06
CA LYS A 11 -11.89 -2.06 -5.23
C LYS A 11 -10.87 -3.14 -4.92
N ILE A 12 -11.00 -4.27 -5.62
CA ILE A 12 -9.96 -5.30 -5.71
C ILE A 12 -9.02 -4.98 -6.89
N PRO A 13 -7.78 -5.51 -6.88
CA PRO A 13 -6.89 -5.38 -8.03
C PRO A 13 -7.55 -5.91 -9.32
N GLY A 14 -7.56 -5.08 -10.35
CA GLY A 14 -7.96 -5.43 -11.72
C GLY A 14 -6.76 -5.68 -12.63
N PHE A 15 -7.03 -5.84 -13.93
CA PHE A 15 -5.98 -6.13 -14.92
C PHE A 15 -4.90 -5.05 -15.05
N GLY A 16 -5.22 -3.79 -14.72
CA GLY A 16 -4.27 -2.68 -14.78
C GLY A 16 -3.41 -2.52 -13.52
N ASP A 17 -3.70 -3.25 -12.44
CA ASP A 17 -3.03 -3.08 -11.15
C ASP A 17 -1.83 -4.04 -10.98
N ILE A 18 -1.62 -4.97 -11.90
CA ILE A 18 -0.48 -5.90 -11.88
C ILE A 18 0.81 -5.21 -12.36
N PRO A 19 1.99 -5.65 -11.91
CA PRO A 19 3.25 -5.17 -12.46
C PRO A 19 3.33 -5.43 -13.96
N GLN A 20 3.80 -4.44 -14.72
CA GLN A 20 4.01 -4.58 -16.17
C GLN A 20 5.02 -5.70 -16.48
N GLU A 21 6.05 -5.81 -15.65
CA GLU A 21 7.01 -6.92 -15.67
C GLU A 21 6.84 -7.74 -14.40
N PHE A 22 6.43 -9.01 -14.55
CA PHE A 22 6.17 -9.91 -13.43
C PHE A 22 6.95 -11.21 -13.59
N ASN A 23 8.13 -11.28 -12.95
CA ASN A 23 9.03 -12.42 -12.99
C ASN A 23 8.84 -13.33 -11.76
N VAL A 24 8.70 -14.64 -11.98
CA VAL A 24 8.58 -15.65 -10.92
C VAL A 24 9.52 -16.81 -11.21
N SER A 25 10.30 -17.22 -10.21
CA SER A 25 11.20 -18.37 -10.30
C SER A 25 11.05 -19.27 -9.07
N LEU A 26 11.09 -20.59 -9.28
CA LEU A 26 11.12 -21.56 -8.20
C LEU A 26 12.56 -22.03 -7.96
N LEU A 27 12.95 -22.08 -6.69
CA LEU A 27 14.29 -22.54 -6.29
C LEU A 27 14.47 -24.01 -6.66
N LYS A 28 15.44 -24.29 -7.55
CA LYS A 28 15.79 -25.64 -7.99
C LYS A 28 16.64 -26.37 -6.94
N GLY A 29 16.56 -27.70 -6.91
CA GLY A 29 17.39 -28.52 -6.02
C GLY A 29 17.07 -28.39 -4.53
N ALA A 30 15.82 -28.02 -4.17
CA ALA A 30 15.41 -27.77 -2.79
C ALA A 30 14.33 -28.78 -2.30
N PRO A 31 14.65 -30.09 -2.21
CA PRO A 31 13.69 -31.11 -1.79
C PRO A 31 13.23 -30.90 -0.34
N ASN A 32 12.01 -31.35 -0.04
CA ASN A 32 11.43 -31.28 1.30
C ASN A 32 11.06 -32.67 1.83
N PRO A 33 11.95 -33.36 2.56
CA PRO A 33 11.69 -34.73 3.00
C PRO A 33 10.48 -34.88 3.95
N ARG A 34 9.96 -33.76 4.48
CA ARG A 34 8.84 -33.75 5.45
C ARG A 34 7.47 -33.68 4.81
N ALA A 35 7.37 -33.46 3.49
CA ALA A 35 6.10 -33.34 2.80
C ALA A 35 5.97 -34.35 1.66
N VAL A 36 4.72 -34.61 1.29
CA VAL A 36 4.36 -35.53 0.22
C VAL A 36 5.06 -35.11 -1.08
N TYR A 37 5.77 -36.06 -1.69
CA TYR A 37 6.57 -35.85 -2.91
C TYR A 37 7.53 -34.66 -2.85
N SER A 38 8.12 -34.35 -1.69
CA SER A 38 9.02 -33.21 -1.54
C SER A 38 8.40 -31.83 -1.84
N SER A 39 7.08 -31.71 -1.72
CA SER A 39 6.33 -30.46 -1.92
C SER A 39 6.49 -29.46 -0.76
N LYS A 40 6.01 -28.22 -0.95
CA LYS A 40 5.96 -27.16 0.07
C LYS A 40 4.62 -26.43 -0.01
N ALA A 41 4.10 -26.00 1.14
CA ALA A 41 2.91 -25.16 1.19
C ALA A 41 3.23 -23.75 0.67
N VAL A 42 2.41 -23.24 -0.26
CA VAL A 42 2.62 -21.94 -0.92
C VAL A 42 1.35 -21.08 -0.97
N GLY A 43 0.26 -21.47 -0.30
CA GLY A 43 -1.00 -20.72 -0.34
C GLY A 43 -0.88 -19.33 0.29
N GLU A 44 -0.48 -19.29 1.57
CA GLU A 44 -0.35 -18.05 2.35
C GLU A 44 1.03 -17.37 2.24
N PRO A 45 2.18 -18.10 2.23
CA PRO A 45 3.50 -17.47 2.34
C PRO A 45 3.79 -16.36 1.30
N PRO A 46 3.40 -16.48 0.01
CA PRO A 46 3.67 -15.44 -0.98
C PRO A 46 2.89 -14.14 -0.76
N LEU A 47 1.80 -14.15 0.02
CA LEU A 47 0.94 -12.97 0.20
C LEU A 47 1.74 -11.78 0.76
N PHE A 48 2.65 -12.01 1.69
CA PHE A 48 3.45 -10.95 2.30
C PHE A 48 4.49 -10.36 1.34
N LEU A 49 4.88 -11.07 0.28
CA LEU A 49 5.81 -10.53 -0.73
C LEU A 49 5.24 -9.29 -1.44
N ALA A 50 3.91 -9.15 -1.50
CA ALA A 50 3.26 -7.95 -2.03
C ALA A 50 3.55 -6.67 -1.22
N SER A 51 4.02 -6.79 0.03
CA SER A 51 4.49 -5.63 0.82
C SER A 51 5.66 -4.90 0.16
N SER A 52 6.40 -5.55 -0.74
CA SER A 52 7.42 -4.92 -1.57
C SER A 52 6.89 -3.71 -2.35
N ALA A 53 5.68 -3.79 -2.91
CA ALA A 53 5.03 -2.68 -3.61
C ALA A 53 4.70 -1.52 -2.66
N PHE A 54 4.26 -1.82 -1.44
CA PHE A 54 4.00 -0.81 -0.41
C PHE A 54 5.29 -0.05 -0.03
N PHE A 55 6.40 -0.76 0.18
CA PHE A 55 7.67 -0.12 0.52
C PHE A 55 8.30 0.63 -0.66
N ALA A 56 8.10 0.15 -1.90
CA ALA A 56 8.50 0.89 -3.10
C ALA A 56 7.76 2.24 -3.21
N ILE A 57 6.46 2.27 -2.91
CA ILE A 57 5.67 3.51 -2.83
C ILE A 57 6.19 4.41 -1.72
N LYS A 58 6.47 3.87 -0.53
CA LYS A 58 7.01 4.65 0.61
C LYS A 58 8.34 5.31 0.25
N GLU A 59 9.21 4.59 -0.46
CA GLU A 59 10.49 5.11 -0.94
C GLU A 59 10.31 6.22 -1.99
N ALA A 60 9.37 6.05 -2.92
CA ALA A 60 9.04 7.10 -3.91
C ALA A 60 8.53 8.38 -3.24
N ILE A 61 7.70 8.26 -2.20
CA ILE A 61 7.23 9.40 -1.40
C ILE A 61 8.42 10.06 -0.69
N ARG A 62 9.33 9.27 -0.11
CA ARG A 62 10.54 9.79 0.55
C ARG A 62 11.39 10.63 -0.41
N ALA A 63 11.56 10.17 -1.65
CA ALA A 63 12.24 10.93 -2.70
C ALA A 63 11.53 12.26 -3.01
N ALA A 64 10.21 12.22 -3.22
CA ALA A 64 9.43 13.45 -3.47
C ALA A 64 9.49 14.45 -2.31
N ARG A 65 9.54 13.96 -1.06
CA ARG A 65 9.68 14.78 0.15
C ARG A 65 11.08 15.41 0.26
N ALA A 66 12.12 14.69 -0.16
CA ALA A 66 13.48 15.24 -0.25
C ALA A 66 13.53 16.42 -1.23
N ASP A 67 12.92 16.28 -2.41
CA ASP A 67 12.87 17.33 -3.43
C ASP A 67 12.07 18.56 -2.95
N ALA A 68 11.01 18.35 -2.16
CA ALA A 68 10.22 19.43 -1.58
C ALA A 68 10.85 20.08 -0.33
N GLY A 69 11.98 19.55 0.16
CA GLY A 69 12.67 20.04 1.35
C GLY A 69 11.87 19.86 2.66
N VAL A 70 11.03 18.81 2.75
CA VAL A 70 10.26 18.47 3.95
C VAL A 70 10.84 17.25 4.67
N SER A 71 10.40 17.00 5.91
CA SER A 71 10.90 15.88 6.74
C SER A 71 10.81 14.55 6.00
N LEU A 72 11.90 13.79 5.94
CA LEU A 72 11.91 12.44 5.35
C LEU A 72 11.24 11.39 6.25
N ASP A 73 11.11 11.68 7.53
CA ASP A 73 10.34 10.85 8.46
C ASP A 73 8.88 11.28 8.43
N PHE A 74 8.00 10.31 8.15
CA PHE A 74 6.56 10.51 8.09
C PHE A 74 5.83 9.19 8.40
N PRO A 75 4.70 9.24 9.12
CA PRO A 75 3.85 8.08 9.32
C PRO A 75 3.22 7.66 7.99
N PHE A 76 3.31 6.38 7.66
CA PHE A 76 2.71 5.83 6.45
C PHE A 76 2.16 4.44 6.72
N GLU A 77 0.84 4.32 6.57
CA GLU A 77 0.09 3.15 6.98
C GLU A 77 -0.55 2.45 5.78
N ALA A 78 -0.66 1.13 5.87
CA ALA A 78 -1.41 0.35 4.90
C ALA A 78 -2.93 0.51 5.11
N PRO A 79 -3.73 0.50 4.03
CA PRO A 79 -3.33 0.44 2.62
C PRO A 79 -2.77 1.79 2.11
N ALA A 80 -1.79 1.73 1.20
CA ALA A 80 -1.23 2.90 0.50
C ALA A 80 -2.21 3.44 -0.55
N THR A 81 -3.33 3.98 -0.12
CA THR A 81 -4.34 4.57 -1.01
C THR A 81 -3.82 5.84 -1.67
N SER A 82 -4.40 6.20 -2.83
CA SER A 82 -4.08 7.45 -3.52
C SER A 82 -4.22 8.69 -2.61
N ALA A 83 -5.21 8.70 -1.72
CA ALA A 83 -5.39 9.76 -0.72
C ALA A 83 -4.20 9.85 0.25
N ARG A 84 -3.74 8.71 0.81
CA ARG A 84 -2.58 8.68 1.72
C ARG A 84 -1.29 9.05 1.00
N ILE A 85 -1.08 8.54 -0.22
CA ILE A 85 0.09 8.89 -1.06
C ILE A 85 0.12 10.40 -1.33
N ARG A 86 -1.02 10.97 -1.77
CA ARG A 86 -1.09 12.39 -2.10
C ARG A 86 -0.81 13.28 -0.89
N MET A 87 -1.39 12.97 0.27
CA MET A 87 -1.21 13.77 1.48
C MET A 87 0.19 13.61 2.08
N ALA A 88 0.88 12.49 1.82
CA ALA A 88 2.28 12.31 2.24
C ALA A 88 3.27 13.08 1.35
N CYS A 89 2.94 13.36 0.09
CA CYS A 89 3.73 14.24 -0.78
C CYS A 89 3.39 15.71 -0.52
N GLU A 90 3.90 16.27 0.58
CA GLU A 90 3.65 17.68 0.95
C GLU A 90 4.27 18.66 -0.05
N ASP A 91 3.49 19.67 -0.44
CA ASP A 91 3.89 20.70 -1.39
C ASP A 91 3.17 22.04 -1.12
N HIS A 92 3.28 22.98 -2.05
CA HIS A 92 2.61 24.28 -1.97
C HIS A 92 1.08 24.21 -2.08
N ILE A 93 0.51 23.10 -2.56
CA ILE A 93 -0.94 22.89 -2.67
C ILE A 93 -1.47 22.38 -1.34
N THR A 94 -0.82 21.37 -0.75
CA THR A 94 -1.24 20.83 0.55
C THR A 94 -1.17 21.88 1.66
N LYS A 95 -0.22 22.82 1.57
CA LYS A 95 -0.10 23.96 2.51
C LYS A 95 -1.24 24.97 2.44
N LYS A 96 -2.01 25.00 1.36
CA LYS A 96 -3.16 25.90 1.20
C LYS A 96 -4.45 25.33 1.78
N LEU A 97 -4.43 24.08 2.25
CA LEU A 97 -5.61 23.42 2.79
C LEU A 97 -5.66 23.64 4.31
N ASP A 98 -6.71 24.31 4.76
CA ASP A 98 -6.99 24.45 6.18
C ASP A 98 -7.60 23.15 6.71
N LYS A 99 -7.02 22.61 7.78
CA LYS A 99 -7.60 21.46 8.49
C LYS A 99 -8.70 21.99 9.42
N PRO A 100 -9.93 21.47 9.34
CA PRO A 100 -10.99 21.89 10.26
C PRO A 100 -10.64 21.51 11.69
N GLU A 101 -11.04 22.35 12.64
CA GLU A 101 -10.82 22.10 14.07
C GLU A 101 -11.54 20.81 14.51
N PRO A 102 -10.85 19.89 15.23
CA PRO A 102 -11.48 18.68 15.73
C PRO A 102 -12.72 18.98 16.60
N GLY A 103 -13.82 18.28 16.35
CA GLY A 103 -15.07 18.44 17.10
C GLY A 103 -16.04 19.49 16.55
N THR A 104 -15.64 20.29 15.56
CA THR A 104 -16.55 21.25 14.88
C THR A 104 -17.41 20.61 13.79
N PHE A 105 -17.11 19.36 13.42
CA PHE A 105 -17.83 18.61 12.38
C PHE A 105 -17.92 17.12 12.72
N VAL A 106 -18.89 16.43 12.11
CA VAL A 106 -18.99 14.96 12.17
C VAL A 106 -18.34 14.39 10.90
N PRO A 107 -17.20 13.68 10.99
CA PRO A 107 -16.55 13.11 9.82
C PRO A 107 -17.41 12.01 9.19
N TRP A 108 -17.51 12.02 7.87
CA TRP A 108 -18.21 10.96 7.12
C TRP A 108 -17.50 9.60 7.26
N ASN A 109 -16.15 9.62 7.24
CA ASN A 109 -15.31 8.46 7.45
C ASN A 109 -14.11 8.83 8.36
N VAL A 110 -13.76 7.92 9.26
CA VAL A 110 -12.50 7.96 10.00
C VAL A 110 -11.67 6.80 9.49
N VAL A 111 -10.54 7.10 8.87
CA VAL A 111 -9.56 6.08 8.48
C VAL A 111 -8.65 5.88 9.69
N PRO A 112 -8.58 4.67 10.27
CA PRO A 112 -7.72 4.39 11.41
C PRO A 112 -6.25 4.55 11.04
#